data_AF-A0A424KJ92-F1
#
_entry.id   AF-A0A424KJ92-F1
#
_cell.length_a   1.000
_cell.length_b   1.000
_cell.length_c   1.000
_cell.angle_alpha   90.00
_cell.angle_beta   90.00
_cell.angle_gamma   90.00
#
_symmetry.space_group_name_H-M   'P 1'
#
loop_
_entity.id
_entity.type
_entity.pdbx_description
1 polymer ?
#
loop_
_entity_poly.entity_id
_entity_poly.type
_entity_poly.pdbx_seq_one_letter_code
_entity_poly.pdbx_strand_id
1 'polypeptide(L)'
;MLPRKDLSSSPERSRTCVTANLPCSRCRYDLQGQSIDSRCPECGLLVETSLHASIDLETIQGEGLPGPRRIAIATIALPLTASIWAIESTLIWGTMITSPLSTMTGPGSFTHLLLNLIAAMLAVGCIIAATVAQRAWRPFLDRLRFWTLYASCVVLAASPLLFVIAEQSSPSLSPSWWLLIAMIRTAALFALILATTHVLARIGRRGLAYRSAGMAIQSTSPLLIGLGVEFLTQAVLVMMPLDPMAPSGLASVLMMLGLASSVLVSLGMVYLFFNAIWGTLPLFRRLHRYSDLVASSDSPQDS
;
A
#
# COMPACT_ATOMS: atom_id res chain seq x y z
N MET A 1 55.18 20.98 49.02
CA MET A 1 54.98 21.32 47.60
C MET A 1 54.74 20.03 46.86
N LEU A 2 53.49 19.74 46.48
CA LEU A 2 53.11 18.56 45.69
C LEU A 2 52.91 18.99 44.23
N PRO A 3 53.36 18.18 43.25
CA PRO A 3 53.26 18.53 41.84
C PRO A 3 51.79 18.53 41.40
N ARG A 4 51.38 19.64 40.78
CA ARG A 4 50.06 19.82 40.16
C ARG A 4 50.02 18.88 38.95
N LYS A 5 49.20 17.83 39.03
CA LYS A 5 48.96 16.90 37.92
C LYS A 5 48.08 17.62 36.91
N ASP A 6 48.64 17.97 35.77
CA ASP A 6 47.95 18.63 34.66
C ASP A 6 46.86 17.70 34.11
N LEU A 7 45.64 17.85 34.64
CA LEU A 7 44.40 17.35 34.07
C LEU A 7 43.81 18.47 33.23
N SER A 8 44.08 18.52 31.92
CA SER A 8 43.13 19.07 30.92
C SER A 8 43.73 19.23 29.52
N SER A 9 44.34 18.22 28.94
CA SER A 9 44.10 17.97 27.51
C SER A 9 43.04 16.89 27.45
N SER A 10 41.79 17.31 27.65
CA SER A 10 40.66 16.44 27.33
C SER A 10 40.91 16.02 25.88
N PRO A 11 41.05 14.71 25.57
CA PRO A 11 41.33 14.27 24.23
C PRO A 11 40.29 14.95 23.35
N GLU A 12 40.78 15.69 22.38
CA GLU A 12 40.00 16.40 21.38
C GLU A 12 39.22 15.32 20.64
N ARG A 13 38.09 14.89 21.22
CA ARG A 13 37.24 13.84 20.68
C ARG A 13 36.88 14.34 19.30
N SER A 14 37.41 13.67 18.30
CA SER A 14 37.16 13.85 16.88
C SER A 14 35.68 14.20 16.72
N ARG A 15 35.37 15.49 16.59
CA ARG A 15 33.98 15.94 16.57
C ARG A 15 33.42 15.47 15.23
N THR A 16 32.56 14.46 15.29
CA THR A 16 31.84 14.00 14.12
C THR A 16 30.87 15.09 13.73
N CYS A 17 31.10 15.65 12.55
CA CYS A 17 30.29 16.70 11.96
C CYS A 17 29.52 16.14 10.77
N VAL A 18 28.33 16.69 10.54
CA VAL A 18 27.52 16.34 9.39
C VAL A 18 28.15 16.96 8.14
N THR A 19 28.54 16.16 7.16
CA THR A 19 29.26 16.64 5.96
C THR A 19 28.36 16.89 4.76
N ALA A 20 27.22 16.20 4.68
CA ALA A 20 26.24 16.39 3.61
C ALA A 20 25.07 17.29 4.04
N ASN A 21 24.25 17.68 3.08
CA ASN A 21 23.01 18.40 3.34
C ASN A 21 22.04 17.51 4.14
N LEU A 22 21.79 17.88 5.39
CA LEU A 22 20.91 17.16 6.30
C LEU A 22 19.84 18.14 6.83
N PRO A 23 18.64 18.15 6.25
CA PRO A 23 17.59 19.04 6.73
C PRO A 23 17.07 18.56 8.09
N CYS A 24 16.96 19.49 9.04
CA CYS A 24 16.36 19.25 10.34
C CYS A 24 14.95 18.65 10.19
N SER A 25 14.65 17.59 10.94
CA SER A 25 13.37 16.89 10.81
C SER A 25 12.15 17.72 11.25
N ARG A 26 12.36 18.75 12.08
CA ARG A 26 11.30 19.66 12.56
C ARG A 26 11.16 20.91 11.70
N CYS A 27 12.24 21.69 11.53
CA CYS A 27 12.18 23.01 10.88
C CYS A 27 12.78 23.06 9.47
N ARG A 28 13.35 21.95 8.97
CA ARG A 28 14.02 21.84 7.65
C ARG A 28 15.31 22.67 7.48
N TYR A 29 15.81 23.36 8.51
CA TYR A 29 17.12 24.01 8.48
C TYR A 29 18.24 23.03 8.13
N ASP A 30 19.19 23.44 7.28
CA ASP A 30 20.31 22.58 6.87
C ASP A 30 21.35 22.43 7.98
N LEU A 31 21.59 21.19 8.41
CA LEU A 31 22.50 20.86 9.51
C LEU A 31 23.91 20.54 9.02
N GLN A 32 24.24 20.81 7.76
CA GLN A 32 25.61 20.66 7.26
C GLN A 32 26.61 21.46 8.10
N GLY A 33 27.73 20.82 8.46
CA GLY A 33 28.78 21.36 9.31
C GLY A 33 28.49 21.29 10.82
N GLN A 34 27.27 20.95 11.23
CA GLN A 34 26.93 20.84 12.65
C GLN A 34 27.46 19.55 13.27
N SER A 35 27.87 19.62 14.53
CA SER A 35 28.25 18.43 15.30
C SER A 35 27.01 17.56 15.58
N ILE A 36 27.16 16.23 15.55
CA ILE A 36 26.05 15.29 15.82
C ILE A 36 25.43 15.52 17.21
N ASP A 37 26.26 15.88 18.20
CA ASP A 37 25.84 16.13 19.59
C ASP A 37 25.21 17.53 19.78
N SER A 38 25.23 18.37 18.75
CA SER A 38 24.69 19.73 18.83
C SER A 38 23.17 19.77 18.65
N ARG A 39 22.60 20.96 18.84
CA ARG A 39 21.18 21.25 18.60
C ARG A 39 21.03 22.10 17.36
N CYS A 40 19.95 21.88 16.62
CA CYS A 40 19.54 22.74 15.52
C CYS A 40 19.40 24.18 16.00
N PRO A 41 20.03 25.17 15.34
CA PRO A 41 20.03 26.56 15.78
C PRO A 41 18.64 27.21 15.72
N GLU A 42 17.78 26.76 14.80
CA GLU A 42 16.43 27.32 14.60
C GLU A 42 15.41 26.81 15.62
N CYS A 43 15.41 25.49 15.89
CA CYS A 43 14.32 24.86 16.66
C CYS A 43 14.77 24.09 17.90
N GLY A 44 16.07 24.05 18.19
CA GLY A 44 16.65 23.39 19.37
C GLY A 44 16.60 21.86 19.36
N LEU A 45 16.12 21.23 18.29
CA LEU A 45 16.08 19.77 18.13
C LEU A 45 17.50 19.22 18.01
N LEU A 46 17.82 18.12 18.70
CA LEU A 46 19.13 17.46 18.59
C LEU A 46 19.41 17.04 17.13
N VAL A 47 20.63 17.30 16.66
CA VAL A 47 21.07 16.92 15.31
C VAL A 47 20.99 15.41 15.15
N GLU A 48 21.40 14.65 16.17
CA GLU A 48 21.25 13.19 16.23
C GLU A 48 19.83 12.72 15.92
N THR A 49 18.78 13.40 16.43
CA THR A 49 17.38 13.05 16.14
C THR A 49 17.02 13.24 14.67
N SER A 50 17.55 14.29 14.04
CA SER A 50 17.37 14.52 12.59
C SER A 50 18.15 13.50 11.77
N LEU A 51 19.35 13.14 12.24
CA LEU A 51 20.21 12.14 11.65
C LEU A 51 19.53 10.75 11.67
N HIS A 52 19.06 10.29 12.83
CA HIS A 52 18.27 9.05 12.97
C HIS A 52 16.98 9.03 12.15
N ALA A 53 16.37 10.20 11.90
CA ALA A 53 15.21 10.31 11.03
C ALA A 53 15.57 10.22 9.53
N SER A 54 16.81 10.53 9.17
CA SER A 54 17.30 10.51 7.78
C SER A 54 17.94 9.18 7.38
N ILE A 55 18.47 8.42 8.34
CA ILE A 55 19.15 7.15 8.11
C ILE A 55 18.15 6.00 8.13
N ASP A 56 18.18 5.17 7.10
CA ASP A 56 17.55 3.85 7.14
C ASP A 56 18.44 2.89 7.96
N LEU A 57 18.04 2.58 9.20
CA LEU A 57 18.77 1.69 10.10
C LEU A 57 19.01 0.30 9.48
N GLU A 58 18.09 -0.20 8.66
CA GLU A 58 18.27 -1.50 7.98
C GLU A 58 19.35 -1.41 6.88
N THR A 59 19.64 -0.21 6.36
CA THR A 59 20.75 0.00 5.43
C THR A 59 22.11 -0.09 6.13
N ILE A 60 22.21 0.32 7.41
CA ILE A 60 23.44 0.16 8.21
C ILE A 60 23.76 -1.33 8.42
N GLN A 61 22.73 -2.16 8.59
CA GLN A 61 22.88 -3.61 8.78
C GLN A 61 23.19 -4.37 7.47
N GLY A 62 23.37 -3.66 6.34
CA GLY A 62 23.61 -4.26 5.04
C GLY A 62 22.35 -4.81 4.36
N GLU A 63 21.18 -4.69 4.98
CA GLU A 63 19.88 -5.12 4.44
C GLU A 63 19.17 -3.99 3.67
N GLY A 64 19.93 -3.23 2.87
CA GLY A 64 19.37 -2.18 2.02
C GLY A 64 18.33 -2.74 1.03
N LEU A 65 17.23 -2.01 0.82
CA LEU A 65 16.21 -2.40 -0.18
C LEU A 65 16.79 -2.31 -1.60
N PRO A 66 16.79 -3.38 -2.41
CA PRO A 66 17.24 -3.31 -3.79
C PRO A 66 16.24 -2.49 -4.62
N GLY A 67 16.62 -1.27 -4.98
CA GLY A 67 15.78 -0.37 -5.77
C GLY A 67 14.60 0.21 -4.98
N PRO A 68 14.83 1.07 -3.97
CA PRO A 68 13.80 1.57 -3.05
C PRO A 68 12.63 2.25 -3.78
N ARG A 69 12.92 2.98 -4.86
CA ARG A 69 11.89 3.62 -5.69
C ARG A 69 10.94 2.62 -6.36
N ARG A 70 11.45 1.48 -6.84
CA ARG A 70 10.62 0.44 -7.47
C ARG A 70 9.70 -0.21 -6.45
N ILE A 71 10.22 -0.45 -5.24
CA ILE A 71 9.45 -0.98 -4.11
C ILE A 71 8.35 0.00 -3.73
N ALA A 72 8.68 1.29 -3.58
CA ALA A 72 7.72 2.34 -3.27
C ALA A 72 6.58 2.40 -4.31
N ILE A 73 6.92 2.45 -5.60
CA ILE A 73 5.94 2.49 -6.69
C ILE A 73 5.03 1.26 -6.63
N ALA A 74 5.58 0.06 -6.46
CA ALA A 74 4.75 -1.14 -6.40
C ALA A 74 3.86 -1.19 -5.15
N THR A 75 4.39 -0.77 -4.00
CA THR A 75 3.64 -0.69 -2.74
C THR A 75 2.50 0.32 -2.82
N ILE A 76 2.63 1.39 -3.60
CA ILE A 76 1.54 2.37 -3.85
C ILE A 76 0.55 1.84 -4.90
N ALA A 77 1.06 1.25 -5.98
CA ALA A 77 0.24 0.82 -7.11
C ALA A 77 -0.75 -0.29 -6.76
N LEU A 78 -0.33 -1.26 -5.92
CA LEU A 78 -1.22 -2.36 -5.51
C LEU A 78 -2.48 -1.90 -4.77
N PRO A 79 -2.40 -1.16 -3.65
CA PRO A 79 -3.59 -0.68 -2.93
C PRO A 79 -4.38 0.36 -3.74
N LEU A 80 -3.75 1.13 -4.64
CA LEU A 80 -4.48 1.99 -5.58
C LEU A 80 -5.42 1.17 -6.45
N THR A 81 -4.89 0.15 -7.13
CA THR A 81 -5.70 -0.74 -7.96
C THR A 81 -6.77 -1.44 -7.13
N ALA A 82 -6.40 -1.92 -5.95
CA ALA A 82 -7.31 -2.57 -5.01
C ALA A 82 -8.46 -1.63 -4.57
N SER A 83 -8.19 -0.33 -4.40
CA SER A 83 -9.20 0.69 -4.09
C SER A 83 -10.17 0.91 -5.24
N ILE A 84 -9.65 0.97 -6.47
CA ILE A 84 -10.49 1.18 -7.67
C ILE A 84 -11.44 0.00 -7.83
N TRP A 85 -10.95 -1.22 -7.60
CA TRP A 85 -11.77 -2.42 -7.61
C TRP A 85 -12.86 -2.45 -6.54
N ALA A 86 -12.53 -2.02 -5.32
CA ALA A 86 -13.51 -1.95 -4.24
C ALA A 86 -14.61 -0.94 -4.58
N ILE A 87 -14.25 0.24 -5.09
CA ILE A 87 -15.20 1.28 -5.52
C ILE A 87 -16.10 0.76 -6.63
N GLU A 88 -15.53 0.07 -7.62
CA GLU A 88 -16.31 -0.55 -8.70
C GLU A 88 -17.29 -1.60 -8.15
N SER A 89 -16.87 -2.44 -7.20
CA SER A 89 -17.76 -3.40 -6.53
C SER A 89 -18.91 -2.69 -5.81
N THR A 90 -18.64 -1.57 -5.15
CA THR A 90 -19.66 -0.75 -4.48
C THR A 90 -20.67 -0.19 -5.49
N LEU A 91 -20.20 0.25 -6.66
CA LEU A 91 -21.08 0.71 -7.74
C LEU A 91 -21.97 -0.43 -8.27
N ILE A 92 -21.42 -1.65 -8.43
CA ILE A 92 -22.18 -2.83 -8.85
C ILE A 92 -23.28 -3.17 -7.83
N TRP A 93 -22.97 -3.16 -6.54
CA TRP A 93 -23.99 -3.37 -5.50
C TRP A 93 -25.08 -2.28 -5.54
N GLY A 94 -24.67 -1.02 -5.72
CA GLY A 94 -25.60 0.10 -5.85
C GLY A 94 -26.56 -0.08 -7.01
N THR A 95 -26.06 -0.48 -8.19
CA THR A 95 -26.92 -0.71 -9.36
C THR A 95 -27.85 -1.91 -9.17
N MET A 96 -27.40 -3.00 -8.53
CA MET A 96 -28.25 -4.15 -8.22
C MET A 96 -29.43 -3.77 -7.31
N ILE A 97 -29.24 -2.84 -6.37
CA ILE A 97 -30.29 -2.40 -5.44
C ILE A 97 -31.24 -1.39 -6.09
N THR A 98 -30.74 -0.42 -6.85
CA THR A 98 -31.58 0.65 -7.42
C THR A 98 -32.35 0.22 -8.67
N SER A 99 -31.87 -0.81 -9.35
CA SER A 99 -32.36 -1.19 -10.67
C SER A 99 -32.89 -2.63 -10.78
N PRO A 100 -33.70 -3.14 -9.82
CA PRO A 100 -34.28 -4.47 -9.96
C PRO A 100 -35.31 -4.55 -11.11
N LEU A 101 -35.87 -3.41 -11.53
CA LEU A 101 -36.97 -3.31 -12.52
C LEU A 101 -36.58 -2.79 -13.91
N SER A 102 -35.32 -2.38 -14.16
CA SER A 102 -34.94 -1.87 -15.49
C SER A 102 -34.57 -3.02 -16.43
N THR A 103 -35.58 -3.79 -16.82
CA THR A 103 -35.47 -4.92 -17.76
C THR A 103 -35.47 -4.54 -19.24
N MET A 104 -35.49 -3.26 -19.66
CA MET A 104 -35.71 -2.96 -21.10
C MET A 104 -34.95 -1.81 -21.75
N THR A 105 -34.08 -1.09 -21.03
CA THR A 105 -33.03 -0.31 -21.69
C THR A 105 -31.73 -0.88 -21.16
N GLY A 106 -31.20 -1.88 -21.88
CA GLY A 106 -29.96 -2.56 -21.52
C GLY A 106 -28.90 -1.54 -21.09
N PRO A 107 -28.01 -1.89 -20.14
CA PRO A 107 -27.02 -0.97 -19.59
C PRO A 107 -26.39 -0.18 -20.73
N GLY A 108 -26.80 1.10 -20.84
CA GLY A 108 -26.40 1.97 -21.94
C GLY A 108 -24.89 2.01 -21.97
N SER A 109 -24.35 1.41 -23.03
CA SER A 109 -23.12 0.61 -23.12
C SER A 109 -21.80 1.34 -22.88
N PHE A 110 -21.83 2.57 -22.38
CA PHE A 110 -20.64 3.41 -22.29
C PHE A 110 -20.07 3.48 -20.87
N THR A 111 -20.89 3.69 -19.83
CA THR A 111 -20.36 3.91 -18.48
C THR A 111 -19.73 2.62 -17.91
N HIS A 112 -20.41 1.47 -18.05
CA HIS A 112 -19.85 0.18 -17.64
C HIS A 112 -18.65 -0.23 -18.48
N LEU A 113 -18.69 0.01 -19.79
CA LEU A 113 -17.57 -0.26 -20.69
C LEU A 113 -16.35 0.61 -20.33
N LEU A 114 -16.57 1.90 -20.07
CA LEU A 114 -15.52 2.84 -19.67
C LEU A 114 -14.92 2.45 -18.30
N LEU A 115 -15.75 2.10 -17.32
CA LEU A 115 -15.29 1.60 -16.03
C LEU A 115 -14.48 0.32 -16.18
N ASN A 116 -14.95 -0.64 -17.00
CA ASN A 116 -14.24 -1.88 -17.27
C ASN A 116 -12.92 -1.66 -18.03
N LEU A 117 -12.87 -0.71 -18.96
CA LEU A 117 -11.65 -0.31 -19.66
C LEU A 117 -10.63 0.32 -18.70
N ILE A 118 -11.09 1.23 -17.84
CA ILE A 118 -10.25 1.84 -16.81
C ILE A 118 -9.72 0.75 -15.87
N ALA A 119 -10.58 -0.15 -15.38
CA ALA A 119 -10.20 -1.26 -14.54
C ALA A 119 -9.18 -2.19 -15.22
N ALA A 120 -9.38 -2.52 -16.51
CA ALA A 120 -8.45 -3.33 -17.29
C ALA A 120 -7.08 -2.65 -17.45
N MET A 121 -7.04 -1.37 -17.79
CA MET A 121 -5.78 -0.62 -17.91
C MET A 121 -5.03 -0.55 -16.58
N LEU A 122 -5.74 -0.31 -15.48
CA LEU A 122 -5.15 -0.30 -14.15
C LEU A 122 -4.65 -1.68 -13.75
N ALA A 123 -5.35 -2.73 -14.14
CA ALA A 123 -4.94 -4.08 -13.84
C ALA A 123 -3.71 -4.52 -14.66
N VAL A 124 -3.56 -4.06 -15.90
CA VAL A 124 -2.30 -4.17 -16.65
C VAL A 124 -1.19 -3.42 -15.92
N GLY A 125 -1.46 -2.19 -15.48
CA GLY A 125 -0.53 -1.44 -14.62
C GLY A 125 -0.16 -2.21 -13.35
N CYS A 126 -1.10 -2.98 -12.80
CA CYS A 126 -0.90 -3.82 -11.62
C CYS A 126 -0.05 -5.05 -11.90
N ILE A 127 -0.20 -5.70 -13.06
CA ILE A 127 0.70 -6.77 -13.52
C ILE A 127 2.12 -6.21 -13.71
N ILE A 128 2.25 -5.03 -14.30
CA ILE A 128 3.55 -4.35 -14.43
C ILE A 128 4.12 -4.04 -13.04
N ALA A 129 3.31 -3.50 -12.13
CA ALA A 129 3.73 -3.24 -10.75
C ALA A 129 4.11 -4.53 -10.01
N ALA A 130 3.38 -5.63 -10.21
CA ALA A 130 3.63 -6.93 -9.60
C ALA A 130 4.89 -7.59 -10.18
N THR A 131 5.21 -7.39 -11.46
CA THR A 131 6.45 -7.88 -12.09
C THR A 131 7.67 -7.03 -11.70
N VAL A 132 7.48 -5.71 -11.53
CA VAL A 132 8.51 -4.84 -10.94
C VAL A 132 8.73 -5.20 -9.48
N ALA A 133 7.66 -5.40 -8.72
CA ALA A 133 7.68 -5.92 -7.36
C ALA A 133 8.33 -7.29 -7.29
N GLN A 134 8.09 -8.19 -8.25
CA GLN A 134 8.69 -9.52 -8.26
C GLN A 134 10.20 -9.43 -8.15
N ARG A 135 10.82 -8.57 -8.96
CA ARG A 135 12.28 -8.41 -8.96
C ARG A 135 12.77 -7.77 -7.66
N ALA A 136 11.99 -6.87 -7.08
CA ALA A 136 12.39 -6.11 -5.90
C ALA A 136 12.06 -6.80 -4.56
N TRP A 137 10.99 -7.60 -4.52
CA TRP A 137 10.40 -8.24 -3.34
C TRP A 137 10.78 -9.71 -3.19
N ARG A 138 11.42 -10.32 -4.21
CA ARG A 138 11.89 -11.72 -4.15
C ARG A 138 12.68 -12.05 -2.88
N PRO A 139 13.55 -11.17 -2.33
CA PRO A 139 14.26 -11.46 -1.08
C PRO A 139 13.35 -11.45 0.16
N PHE A 140 12.17 -10.84 0.07
CA PHE A 140 11.29 -10.54 1.20
C PHE A 140 10.05 -11.42 1.27
N LEU A 141 9.70 -12.07 0.16
CA LEU A 141 8.51 -12.89 0.04
C LEU A 141 8.88 -14.35 -0.16
N ASP A 142 8.29 -15.21 0.66
CA ASP A 142 8.31 -16.65 0.42
C ASP A 142 7.65 -16.96 -0.93
N ARG A 143 8.13 -18.02 -1.58
CA ARG A 143 7.69 -18.44 -2.92
C ARG A 143 6.16 -18.53 -3.01
N LEU A 144 5.48 -19.04 -1.97
CA LEU A 144 4.02 -19.15 -1.94
C LEU A 144 3.33 -17.79 -2.01
N ARG A 145 3.70 -16.84 -1.13
CA ARG A 145 3.10 -15.49 -1.08
C ARG A 145 3.32 -14.73 -2.38
N PHE A 146 4.48 -14.93 -3.00
CA PHE A 146 4.77 -14.36 -4.30
C PHE A 146 3.78 -14.85 -5.37
N TRP A 147 3.59 -16.17 -5.47
CA TRP A 147 2.64 -16.73 -6.44
C TRP A 147 1.20 -16.33 -6.13
N THR A 148 0.82 -16.24 -4.85
CA THR A 148 -0.49 -15.71 -4.44
C THR A 148 -0.69 -14.27 -4.91
N LEU A 149 0.30 -13.40 -4.71
CA LEU A 149 0.27 -12.01 -5.19
C LEU A 149 0.09 -11.94 -6.71
N TYR A 150 0.92 -12.68 -7.44
CA TYR A 150 0.91 -12.68 -8.89
C TYR A 150 -0.41 -13.21 -9.45
N ALA A 151 -0.87 -14.36 -8.96
CA ALA A 151 -2.16 -14.95 -9.33
C ALA A 151 -3.32 -14.00 -9.03
N SER A 152 -3.31 -13.34 -7.88
CA SER A 152 -4.34 -12.35 -7.52
C SER A 152 -4.37 -11.18 -8.50
N CYS A 153 -3.20 -10.64 -8.88
CA CYS A 153 -3.12 -9.56 -9.87
C CYS A 153 -3.62 -10.02 -11.26
N VAL A 154 -3.28 -11.23 -11.69
CA VAL A 154 -3.74 -11.80 -12.97
C VAL A 154 -5.25 -12.00 -12.97
N VAL A 155 -5.81 -12.57 -11.89
CA VAL A 155 -7.27 -12.79 -11.76
C VAL A 155 -8.00 -11.45 -11.78
N LEU A 156 -7.53 -10.45 -11.02
CA LEU A 156 -8.11 -9.12 -11.05
C LEU A 156 -8.04 -8.54 -12.46
N ALA A 157 -6.91 -8.64 -13.16
CA ALA A 157 -6.76 -8.14 -14.53
C ALA A 157 -7.61 -8.85 -15.58
N ALA A 158 -7.82 -10.15 -15.44
CA ALA A 158 -8.68 -10.91 -16.35
C ALA A 158 -10.16 -10.61 -16.12
N SER A 159 -10.55 -10.15 -14.92
CA SER A 159 -11.96 -10.06 -14.54
C SER A 159 -12.83 -9.07 -15.34
N PRO A 160 -12.38 -7.87 -15.79
CA PRO A 160 -13.19 -7.02 -16.68
C PRO A 160 -13.36 -7.66 -18.05
N LEU A 161 -12.33 -8.37 -18.52
CA LEU A 161 -12.39 -9.04 -19.81
C LEU A 161 -13.38 -10.21 -19.75
N LEU A 162 -13.35 -11.01 -18.68
CA LEU A 162 -14.34 -12.07 -18.45
C LEU A 162 -15.76 -11.51 -18.36
N PHE A 163 -15.92 -10.35 -17.74
CA PHE A 163 -17.19 -9.66 -17.67
C PHE A 163 -17.70 -9.23 -19.05
N VAL A 164 -16.86 -8.58 -19.86
CA VAL A 164 -17.22 -8.14 -21.21
C VAL A 164 -17.55 -9.33 -22.11
N ILE A 165 -16.73 -10.39 -22.04
CA ILE A 165 -16.96 -11.62 -22.79
C ILE A 165 -18.28 -12.26 -22.35
N ALA A 166 -18.54 -12.36 -21.05
CA ALA A 166 -19.80 -12.89 -20.54
C ALA A 166 -20.96 -12.08 -21.12
N GLU A 167 -21.00 -10.76 -20.90
CA GLU A 167 -22.07 -9.88 -21.38
C GLU A 167 -22.33 -10.01 -22.89
N GLN A 168 -21.28 -10.09 -23.71
CA GLN A 168 -21.40 -10.25 -25.17
C GLN A 168 -21.85 -11.64 -25.61
N SER A 169 -21.39 -12.69 -24.93
CA SER A 169 -21.63 -14.07 -25.35
C SER A 169 -23.07 -14.50 -25.13
N SER A 170 -23.75 -13.89 -24.17
CA SER A 170 -25.12 -14.24 -23.81
C SER A 170 -25.76 -13.06 -23.10
N PRO A 171 -26.42 -12.14 -23.82
CA PRO A 171 -27.13 -11.02 -23.20
C PRO A 171 -28.26 -11.46 -22.24
N SER A 172 -28.64 -12.74 -22.28
CA SER A 172 -29.54 -13.39 -21.33
C SER A 172 -28.83 -14.10 -20.17
N LEU A 173 -27.53 -13.85 -19.94
CA LEU A 173 -26.81 -14.47 -18.83
C LEU A 173 -27.51 -14.17 -17.51
N SER A 174 -27.76 -15.25 -16.78
CA SER A 174 -28.35 -15.18 -15.46
C SER A 174 -27.45 -14.33 -14.53
N PRO A 175 -28.05 -13.55 -13.61
CA PRO A 175 -27.34 -12.79 -12.56
C PRO A 175 -26.28 -13.61 -11.79
N SER A 176 -26.38 -14.93 -11.79
CA SER A 176 -25.42 -15.84 -11.17
C SER A 176 -24.00 -15.73 -11.73
N TRP A 177 -23.80 -15.45 -13.03
CA TRP A 177 -22.45 -15.30 -13.60
C TRP A 177 -21.75 -14.03 -13.12
N TRP A 178 -22.52 -12.94 -12.96
CA TRP A 178 -22.03 -11.68 -12.42
C TRP A 178 -21.56 -11.85 -10.98
N LEU A 179 -22.37 -12.52 -10.18
CA LEU A 179 -22.05 -12.83 -8.79
C LEU A 179 -20.84 -13.78 -8.70
N LEU A 180 -20.70 -14.76 -9.60
CA LEU A 180 -19.54 -15.65 -9.65
C LEU A 180 -18.24 -14.90 -9.97
N ILE A 181 -18.25 -14.01 -10.97
CA ILE A 181 -17.10 -13.16 -11.30
C ILE A 181 -16.77 -12.25 -10.11
N ALA A 182 -17.78 -11.68 -9.46
CA ALA A 182 -17.59 -10.87 -8.26
C ALA A 182 -16.96 -11.67 -7.11
N MET A 183 -17.37 -12.92 -6.88
CA MET A 183 -16.75 -13.80 -5.88
C MET A 183 -15.29 -14.07 -6.15
N ILE A 184 -14.95 -14.39 -7.41
CA ILE A 184 -13.57 -14.65 -7.84
C ILE A 184 -12.72 -13.39 -7.59
N ARG A 185 -13.25 -12.20 -7.89
CA ARG A 185 -12.59 -10.92 -7.64
C ARG A 185 -12.39 -10.67 -6.14
N THR A 186 -13.42 -10.85 -5.31
CA THR A 186 -13.33 -10.68 -3.86
C THR A 186 -12.29 -11.62 -3.24
N ALA A 187 -12.25 -12.88 -3.69
CA ALA A 187 -11.25 -13.86 -3.27
C ALA A 187 -9.82 -13.44 -3.67
N ALA A 188 -9.63 -12.95 -4.90
CA ALA A 188 -8.35 -12.43 -5.37
C ALA A 188 -7.91 -11.18 -4.57
N LEU A 189 -8.84 -10.29 -4.24
CA LEU A 189 -8.58 -9.10 -3.42
C LEU A 189 -8.16 -9.46 -1.99
N PHE A 190 -8.84 -10.44 -1.40
CA PHE A 190 -8.50 -11.00 -0.09
C PHE A 190 -7.09 -11.59 -0.08
N ALA A 191 -6.76 -12.41 -1.09
CA ALA A 191 -5.44 -13.01 -1.27
C ALA A 191 -4.35 -11.94 -1.51
N LEU A 192 -4.65 -10.89 -2.29
CA LEU A 192 -3.77 -9.75 -2.53
C LEU A 192 -3.44 -9.01 -1.22
N ILE A 193 -4.45 -8.72 -0.39
CA ILE A 193 -4.23 -8.05 0.90
C ILE A 193 -3.36 -8.92 1.80
N LEU A 194 -3.68 -10.21 1.95
CA LEU A 194 -2.87 -11.12 2.74
C LEU A 194 -1.42 -11.16 2.29
N ALA A 195 -1.17 -11.25 0.98
CA ALA A 195 0.19 -11.27 0.43
C ALA A 195 0.94 -9.94 0.65
N THR A 196 0.25 -8.80 0.62
CA THR A 196 0.85 -7.46 0.75
C THR A 196 1.02 -6.99 2.19
N THR A 197 0.22 -7.48 3.14
CA THR A 197 0.28 -7.09 4.56
C THR A 197 1.70 -7.18 5.14
N HIS A 198 2.41 -8.27 4.86
CA HIS A 198 3.76 -8.49 5.36
C HIS A 198 4.76 -7.49 4.77
N VAL A 199 4.62 -7.17 3.48
CA VAL A 199 5.47 -6.21 2.78
C VAL A 199 5.22 -4.80 3.34
N LEU A 200 3.96 -4.41 3.48
CA LEU A 200 3.56 -3.12 4.06
C LEU A 200 4.06 -2.98 5.51
N ALA A 201 3.93 -4.04 6.32
CA ALA A 201 4.44 -4.04 7.69
C ALA A 201 5.98 -3.87 7.72
N ARG A 202 6.72 -4.54 6.84
CA ARG A 202 8.18 -4.42 6.78
C ARG A 202 8.62 -3.03 6.29
N ILE A 203 8.01 -2.51 5.23
CA ILE A 203 8.29 -1.16 4.73
C ILE A 203 7.93 -0.11 5.78
N GLY A 204 6.77 -0.26 6.42
CA GLY A 204 6.30 0.61 7.48
C GLY A 204 7.30 0.69 8.64
N ARG A 205 7.81 -0.45 9.13
CA ARG A 205 8.81 -0.46 10.22
C ARG A 205 10.08 0.36 9.93
N ARG A 206 10.47 0.52 8.67
CA ARG A 206 11.62 1.37 8.26
C ARG A 206 11.32 2.86 8.36
N GLY A 207 10.08 3.28 8.10
CA GLY A 207 9.69 4.67 8.16
C GLY A 207 9.63 5.18 9.61
N LEU A 208 10.43 6.19 9.97
CA LEU A 208 10.33 6.83 11.28
C LEU A 208 8.93 7.39 11.53
N ALA A 209 8.30 7.99 10.50
CA ALA A 209 6.94 8.51 10.57
C ALA A 209 5.92 7.42 10.94
N TYR A 210 6.07 6.22 10.36
CA TYR A 210 5.22 5.07 10.66
C TYR A 210 5.48 4.52 12.07
N ARG A 211 6.75 4.50 12.52
CA ARG A 211 7.09 4.14 13.92
C ARG A 211 6.51 5.12 14.94
N SER A 212 6.53 6.42 14.65
CA SER A 212 5.95 7.45 15.52
C SER A 212 4.42 7.48 15.50
N ALA A 213 3.79 6.87 14.50
CA ALA A 213 2.34 6.86 14.31
C ALA A 213 1.60 6.08 15.41
N GLY A 214 2.28 5.13 16.07
CA GLY A 214 1.68 4.25 17.07
C GLY A 214 0.41 3.56 16.55
N MET A 215 -0.75 3.99 17.05
CA MET A 215 -2.08 3.43 16.75
C MET A 215 -2.72 3.92 15.44
N ALA A 216 -2.16 4.91 14.74
CA ALA A 216 -2.76 5.44 13.50
C ALA A 216 -2.66 4.46 12.30
N ILE A 217 -2.00 3.32 12.48
CA ILE A 217 -1.89 2.26 11.47
C ILE A 217 -3.20 1.48 11.43
N GLN A 218 -3.88 1.50 10.28
CA GLN A 218 -5.08 0.68 10.09
C GLN A 218 -4.72 -0.79 10.19
N SER A 219 -5.39 -1.50 11.10
CA SER A 219 -5.37 -2.96 11.12
C SER A 219 -6.01 -3.49 9.84
N THR A 220 -5.40 -4.51 9.21
CA THR A 220 -5.96 -5.14 8.01
C THR A 220 -7.13 -6.09 8.33
N SER A 221 -7.35 -6.45 9.60
CA SER A 221 -8.38 -7.41 10.01
C SER A 221 -9.81 -6.97 9.68
N PRO A 222 -10.26 -5.73 9.97
CA PRO A 222 -11.60 -5.27 9.58
C PRO A 222 -11.82 -5.29 8.07
N LEU A 223 -10.78 -4.98 7.29
CA LEU A 223 -10.84 -5.04 5.83
C LEU A 223 -11.04 -6.48 5.32
N LEU A 224 -10.31 -7.44 5.90
CA LEU A 224 -10.47 -8.86 5.58
C LEU A 224 -11.84 -9.40 6.00
N ILE A 225 -12.38 -8.94 7.13
CA ILE A 225 -13.74 -9.29 7.58
C ILE A 225 -14.78 -8.76 6.59
N GLY A 226 -14.67 -7.49 6.16
CA GLY A 226 -15.57 -6.91 5.16
C GLY A 226 -15.56 -7.69 3.84
N LEU A 227 -14.37 -8.06 3.35
CA LEU A 227 -14.24 -8.90 2.16
C LEU A 227 -14.85 -10.30 2.36
N GLY A 228 -14.69 -10.89 3.55
CA GLY A 228 -15.33 -12.17 3.88
C GLY A 228 -16.86 -12.08 3.86
N VAL A 229 -17.43 -11.00 4.41
CA VAL A 229 -18.88 -10.75 4.38
C VAL A 229 -19.37 -10.55 2.94
N GLU A 230 -18.64 -9.79 2.13
CA GLU A 230 -18.96 -9.57 0.72
C GLU A 230 -18.94 -10.88 -0.07
N PHE A 231 -17.89 -11.69 0.09
CA PHE A 231 -17.76 -13.01 -0.53
C PHE A 231 -18.91 -13.94 -0.13
N LEU A 232 -19.23 -14.01 1.16
CA LEU A 232 -20.31 -14.86 1.67
C LEU A 232 -21.68 -14.43 1.13
N THR A 233 -21.93 -13.12 1.08
CA THR A 233 -23.16 -12.55 0.53
C THR A 233 -23.33 -12.94 -0.94
N GLN A 234 -22.26 -12.80 -1.73
CA GLN A 234 -22.26 -13.20 -3.14
C GLN A 234 -22.50 -14.71 -3.29
N ALA A 235 -21.83 -15.54 -2.48
CA ALA A 235 -21.98 -17.00 -2.51
C ALA A 235 -23.42 -17.44 -2.23
N VAL A 236 -24.06 -16.84 -1.22
CA VAL A 236 -25.46 -17.15 -0.88
C VAL A 236 -26.40 -16.71 -2.01
N LEU A 237 -26.20 -15.52 -2.59
CA LEU A 237 -27.02 -15.03 -3.69
C LEU A 237 -26.87 -15.88 -4.98
N VAL A 238 -25.67 -16.43 -5.26
CA VAL A 238 -25.46 -17.36 -6.39
C VAL A 238 -26.30 -18.64 -6.23
N MET A 239 -26.42 -19.14 -5.00
CA MET A 239 -27.14 -20.38 -4.70
C MET A 239 -28.65 -20.18 -4.59
N MET A 240 -29.12 -18.94 -4.49
CA MET A 240 -30.55 -18.64 -4.43
C MET A 240 -31.17 -18.67 -5.83
N PRO A 241 -32.32 -19.33 -6.01
CA PRO A 241 -33.15 -19.12 -7.18
C PRO A 241 -33.73 -17.71 -7.08
N LEU A 242 -32.99 -16.73 -7.60
CA LEU A 242 -33.43 -15.34 -7.66
C LEU A 242 -34.53 -15.25 -8.71
N ASP A 243 -35.79 -15.17 -8.27
CA ASP A 243 -36.86 -14.70 -9.13
C ASP A 243 -36.59 -13.22 -9.45
N PRO A 244 -36.29 -12.86 -10.70
CA PRO A 244 -35.97 -11.48 -11.07
C PRO A 244 -37.13 -10.51 -10.81
N MET A 245 -38.37 -11.00 -10.67
CA MET A 245 -39.55 -10.16 -10.49
C MET A 245 -39.92 -9.91 -9.02
N ALA A 246 -39.38 -10.70 -8.08
CA ALA A 246 -39.70 -10.58 -6.67
C ALA A 246 -38.54 -11.12 -5.81
N PRO A 247 -37.48 -10.33 -5.57
CA PRO A 247 -36.42 -10.76 -4.66
C PRO A 247 -37.04 -11.04 -3.30
N SER A 248 -36.80 -12.23 -2.77
CA SER A 248 -37.21 -12.56 -1.41
C SER A 248 -36.70 -11.51 -0.44
N GLY A 249 -37.40 -11.30 0.69
CA GLY A 249 -36.93 -10.35 1.72
C GLY A 249 -35.49 -10.63 2.15
N LEU A 250 -35.08 -11.91 2.15
CA LEU A 250 -33.71 -12.33 2.42
C LEU A 250 -32.71 -11.86 1.36
N ALA A 251 -33.04 -11.97 0.07
CA ALA A 251 -32.17 -11.47 -1.00
C ALA A 251 -31.94 -9.95 -0.90
N SER A 252 -32.99 -9.19 -0.57
CA SER A 252 -32.88 -7.73 -0.35
C SER A 252 -31.96 -7.39 0.83
N VAL A 253 -32.10 -8.12 1.95
CA VAL A 253 -31.22 -7.95 3.13
C VAL A 253 -29.76 -8.27 2.78
N LEU A 254 -29.53 -9.36 2.04
CA LEU A 254 -28.19 -9.72 1.58
C LEU A 254 -27.60 -8.65 0.65
N MET A 255 -28.37 -8.11 -0.29
CA MET A 255 -27.89 -7.02 -1.16
C MET A 255 -27.49 -5.78 -0.36
N MET A 256 -28.31 -5.36 0.62
CA MET A 256 -27.98 -4.24 1.50
C MET A 256 -26.74 -4.50 2.34
N LEU A 257 -26.59 -5.72 2.86
CA LEU A 257 -25.40 -6.14 3.61
C LEU A 257 -24.14 -6.12 2.71
N GLY A 258 -24.27 -6.62 1.48
CA GLY A 258 -23.22 -6.59 0.46
C GLY A 258 -22.78 -5.17 0.13
N LEU A 259 -23.73 -4.26 -0.11
CA LEU A 259 -23.46 -2.84 -0.34
C LEU A 259 -22.74 -2.20 0.86
N ALA A 260 -23.29 -2.36 2.06
CA ALA A 260 -22.70 -1.77 3.27
C ALA A 260 -21.27 -2.28 3.50
N SER A 261 -21.04 -3.58 3.31
CA SER A 261 -19.71 -4.18 3.39
C SER A 261 -18.77 -3.61 2.33
N SER A 262 -19.22 -3.52 1.07
CA SER A 262 -18.43 -3.01 -0.04
C SER A 262 -18.03 -1.54 0.16
N VAL A 263 -18.94 -0.70 0.70
CA VAL A 263 -18.62 0.70 1.07
C VAL A 263 -17.51 0.75 2.13
N LEU A 264 -17.61 -0.07 3.18
CA LEU A 264 -16.59 -0.12 4.23
C LEU A 264 -15.25 -0.65 3.71
N VAL A 265 -15.26 -1.66 2.84
CA VAL A 265 -14.07 -2.16 2.16
C VAL A 265 -13.44 -1.07 1.29
N SER A 266 -14.24 -0.33 0.52
CA SER A 266 -13.77 0.79 -0.31
C SER A 266 -13.08 1.87 0.53
N LEU A 267 -13.71 2.31 1.62
CA LEU A 267 -13.10 3.27 2.55
C LEU A 267 -11.80 2.72 3.15
N GLY A 268 -11.81 1.45 3.55
CA GLY A 268 -10.64 0.78 4.09
C GLY A 268 -9.48 0.68 3.09
N MET A 269 -9.77 0.45 1.81
CA MET A 269 -8.76 0.40 0.75
C MET A 269 -8.17 1.77 0.43
N VAL A 270 -9.01 2.81 0.38
CA VAL A 270 -8.54 4.19 0.19
C VAL A 270 -7.60 4.59 1.33
N TYR A 271 -7.95 4.23 2.58
CA TYR A 271 -7.06 4.47 3.71
C TYR A 271 -5.74 3.68 3.60
N LEU A 272 -5.79 2.41 3.18
CA LEU A 272 -4.60 1.59 2.94
C LEU A 272 -3.70 2.19 1.85
N PHE A 273 -4.27 2.76 0.80
CA PHE A 273 -3.55 3.47 -0.26
C PHE A 273 -2.81 4.70 0.29
N PHE A 274 -3.47 5.53 1.09
CA PHE A 274 -2.82 6.68 1.73
C PHE A 274 -1.72 6.25 2.70
N ASN A 275 -1.93 5.17 3.47
CA ASN A 275 -0.88 4.59 4.31
C ASN A 275 0.32 4.11 3.49
N ALA A 276 0.07 3.50 2.32
CA ALA A 276 1.14 3.07 1.44
C ALA A 276 1.95 4.25 0.88
N ILE A 277 1.28 5.34 0.46
CA ILE A 277 1.96 6.59 0.05
C ILE A 277 2.80 7.11 1.21
N TRP A 278 2.21 7.23 2.38
CA TRP A 278 2.87 7.82 3.53
C TRP A 278 4.08 7.00 4.00
N GLY A 279 3.93 5.67 4.08
CA GLY A 279 4.99 4.75 4.49
C GLY A 279 6.12 4.65 3.47
N THR A 280 5.85 4.89 2.19
CA THR A 280 6.87 4.80 1.12
C THR A 280 7.48 6.14 0.73
N LEU A 281 6.94 7.27 1.18
CA LEU A 281 7.46 8.61 0.90
C LEU A 281 8.97 8.75 1.18
N PRO A 282 9.54 8.18 2.27
CA PRO A 282 10.99 8.23 2.51
C PRO A 282 11.82 7.52 1.44
N LEU A 283 11.29 6.47 0.81
CA LEU A 283 11.99 5.69 -0.22
C LEU A 283 12.18 6.45 -1.54
N PHE A 284 11.42 7.54 -1.76
CA PHE A 284 11.61 8.43 -2.91
C PHE A 284 12.75 9.42 -2.69
N ARG A 285 13.06 9.75 -1.44
CA ARG A 285 14.18 10.63 -1.08
C ARG A 285 15.48 9.87 -1.31
N ARG A 286 16.53 10.56 -1.77
CA ARG A 286 17.87 9.96 -1.85
C ARG A 286 18.31 9.65 -0.43
N LEU A 287 18.32 8.36 -0.07
CA LEU A 287 18.91 7.89 1.17
C LEU A 287 20.43 8.09 1.03
N HIS A 288 20.97 8.96 1.87
CA HIS A 288 22.42 9.09 2.02
C HIS A 288 22.87 7.92 2.88
N ARG A 289 24.00 7.28 2.55
CA ARG A 289 24.58 6.31 3.49
C ARG A 289 25.10 7.07 4.71
N TYR A 290 25.14 6.39 5.85
CA TYR A 290 25.72 6.97 7.06
C TYR A 290 27.12 7.54 6.81
N SER A 291 27.94 6.79 6.05
CA SER A 291 29.28 7.19 5.62
C SER A 291 29.31 8.48 4.80
N ASP A 292 28.24 8.78 4.07
CA ASP A 292 28.16 9.97 3.23
C ASP A 292 27.75 11.19 4.07
N LEU A 293 27.04 10.96 5.17
CA LEU A 293 26.53 12.01 6.07
C LEU A 293 27.53 12.40 7.16
N VAL A 294 28.42 11.48 7.55
CA VAL A 294 29.32 11.67 8.69
C VAL A 294 30.74 11.34 8.24
N ALA A 295 31.58 12.36 8.13
CA ALA A 295 33.02 12.15 8.04
C ALA A 295 33.63 12.20 9.44
N SER A 296 34.51 11.24 9.74
CA SER A 296 35.45 11.38 10.85
C SER A 296 36.48 12.43 10.45
N SER A 297 36.79 13.40 11.33
CA SER A 297 37.83 14.41 11.11
C SER A 297 39.22 13.82 10.80
N ASP A 298 39.41 12.53 11.05
CA ASP A 298 40.70 11.85 11.01
C ASP A 298 40.96 11.15 9.66
N SER A 299 40.09 11.29 8.65
CA SER A 299 40.41 10.82 7.30
C SER A 299 41.46 11.75 6.68
N PRO A 300 42.70 11.29 6.39
CA PRO A 300 43.72 12.12 5.77
C PRO A 300 43.17 12.69 4.46
N GLN A 301 43.25 14.02 4.31
CA GLN A 301 43.01 14.65 3.03
C GLN A 301 44.16 14.20 2.12
N ASP A 302 43.90 13.21 1.27
CA ASP A 302 44.78 12.87 0.16
C ASP A 302 44.85 14.09 -0.77
N SER A 303 45.88 14.90 -0.54
CA SER A 303 46.24 16.11 -1.29
C SER A 303 47.04 15.77 -2.54
#